data_AF-A0A6H9XQH0-F1
#
_entry.id   AF-A0A6H9XQH0-F1
#
_cell.length_a   1.000
_cell.length_b   1.000
_cell.length_c   1.000
_cell.angle_alpha   90.00
_cell.angle_beta   90.00
_cell.angle_gamma   90.00
#
_symmetry.space_group_name_H-M   'P 1'
#
loop_
_entity.id
_entity.type
_entity.pdbx_description
1 polymer ?
#
loop_
_entity_poly.entity_id
_entity_poly.type
_entity_poly.pdbx_seq_one_letter_code
_entity_poly.pdbx_strand_id
1 'polypeptide(L)'
;MTMKEHDSKRRTVLIGTLAAGAALMLHGCKGKQEEASADSEAAPAPQGAAPAAPQGERRMDDEPTPKMSKDGAQYLETAQGDQNCSGCENFIADSKTCKVVEGEVNPKGWCIFWTAA
;
A
#
# COMPACT_ATOMS: atom_id res chain seq x y z
N MET A 1 -26.84 9.43 27.41
CA MET A 1 -26.04 8.38 28.09
C MET A 1 -24.65 8.36 27.50
N THR A 2 -23.67 8.27 28.38
CA THR A 2 -22.26 8.67 28.30
C THR A 2 -21.37 7.80 27.40
N MET A 3 -20.75 8.40 26.38
CA MET A 3 -19.63 7.83 25.63
C MET A 3 -18.36 8.64 25.93
N LYS A 4 -17.56 8.29 26.96
CA LYS A 4 -16.17 8.77 27.07
C LYS A 4 -15.26 8.15 28.15
N GLU A 5 -15.51 6.96 28.70
CA GLU A 5 -14.70 6.50 29.86
C GLU A 5 -14.00 5.15 29.74
N HIS A 6 -14.15 4.42 28.62
CA HIS A 6 -13.61 3.06 28.52
C HIS A 6 -12.35 2.90 27.65
N ASP A 7 -11.87 3.95 26.99
CA ASP A 7 -10.69 3.88 26.10
C ASP A 7 -9.35 4.18 26.82
N SER A 8 -9.38 5.03 27.85
CA SER A 8 -8.14 5.51 28.50
C SER A 8 -7.42 4.45 29.34
N LYS A 9 -8.14 3.44 29.87
CA LYS A 9 -7.56 2.42 30.76
C LYS A 9 -6.86 1.28 30.01
N ARG A 10 -7.20 1.06 28.72
CA ARG A 10 -6.59 0.00 27.88
C ARG A 10 -5.26 0.45 27.28
N ARG A 11 -5.08 1.75 27.05
CA ARG A 11 -3.85 2.35 26.51
C ARG A 11 -2.67 2.28 27.48
N THR A 12 -2.93 2.33 28.79
CA THR A 12 -1.87 2.27 29.82
C THR A 12 -1.28 0.87 30.02
N VAL A 13 -1.95 -0.19 29.53
CA VAL A 13 -1.49 -1.58 29.73
C VAL A 13 -0.47 -2.03 28.66
N LEU A 14 -0.41 -1.39 27.49
CA LEU A 14 0.45 -1.84 26.38
C LEU A 14 1.77 -1.05 26.19
N ILE A 15 2.00 0.03 26.95
CA ILE A 15 3.22 0.87 26.85
C ILE A 15 4.24 0.51 27.97
N GLY A 16 4.13 -0.68 28.57
CA GLY A 16 4.85 -1.07 29.79
C GLY A 16 6.03 -2.06 29.64
N THR A 17 6.52 -2.36 28.44
CA THR A 17 7.58 -3.39 28.24
C THR A 17 8.87 -2.89 27.55
N LEU A 18 9.17 -1.60 27.67
CA LEU A 18 10.47 -1.01 27.29
C LEU A 18 11.22 -0.56 28.55
N ALA A 19 11.88 -1.48 29.26
CA ALA A 19 13.07 -1.22 30.10
C ALA A 19 13.42 -2.43 30.99
N ALA A 20 14.27 -3.33 30.50
CA ALA A 20 15.20 -4.09 31.34
C ALA A 20 16.27 -4.75 30.46
N GLY A 21 17.54 -4.34 30.59
CA GLY A 21 18.67 -5.17 30.14
C GLY A 21 19.81 -4.44 29.44
N ALA A 22 20.48 -3.52 30.12
CA ALA A 22 21.84 -3.12 29.78
C ALA A 22 22.80 -3.86 30.74
N ALA A 23 23.67 -4.74 30.22
CA ALA A 23 25.01 -5.03 30.77
C ALA A 23 25.77 -6.08 29.93
N LEU A 24 26.78 -5.59 29.20
CA LEU A 24 28.16 -6.12 29.09
C LEU A 24 28.37 -7.64 29.27
N MET A 25 28.89 -8.32 28.25
CA MET A 25 30.13 -9.11 28.36
C MET A 25 30.82 -9.32 27.00
N LEU A 26 32.08 -8.92 27.00
CA LEU A 26 33.12 -9.26 26.03
C LEU A 26 33.43 -10.77 26.05
N HIS A 27 34.10 -11.22 24.98
CA HIS A 27 34.94 -12.43 24.80
C HIS A 27 34.36 -13.61 24.00
N GLY A 28 34.82 -13.75 22.76
CA GLY A 28 35.60 -14.95 22.41
C GLY A 28 35.11 -15.86 21.27
N CYS A 29 35.76 -15.72 20.11
CA CYS A 29 36.11 -16.74 19.11
C CYS A 29 34.99 -17.39 18.25
N LYS A 30 34.91 -17.03 16.95
CA LYS A 30 35.66 -17.68 15.84
C LYS A 30 35.01 -17.38 14.46
N GLY A 31 35.73 -16.67 13.59
CA GLY A 31 35.59 -16.73 12.13
C GLY A 31 35.04 -15.43 11.49
N LYS A 32 35.89 -14.49 11.05
CA LYS A 32 36.49 -14.36 9.69
C LYS A 32 35.56 -13.49 8.79
N GLN A 33 35.82 -12.18 8.60
CA GLN A 33 36.70 -11.58 7.57
C GLN A 33 36.39 -12.11 6.15
N GLU A 34 36.26 -11.37 5.06
CA GLU A 34 36.70 -10.01 4.67
C GLU A 34 36.57 -10.00 3.14
N GLU A 35 36.03 -8.94 2.52
CA GLU A 35 36.53 -8.30 1.28
C GLU A 35 35.98 -6.85 1.36
N ALA A 36 36.76 -5.85 1.80
CA ALA A 36 37.79 -5.12 1.03
C ALA A 36 37.12 -4.38 -0.16
N SER A 37 37.21 -3.06 -0.38
CA SER A 37 37.95 -1.91 0.16
C SER A 37 37.22 -0.63 -0.36
N ALA A 38 37.15 0.50 0.34
CA ALA A 38 37.99 1.71 0.13
C ALA A 38 38.64 1.81 -1.28
N ASP A 39 38.68 2.91 -2.03
CA ASP A 39 38.28 4.31 -1.94
C ASP A 39 38.51 4.89 -3.37
N SER A 40 38.05 6.12 -3.62
CA SER A 40 38.39 7.01 -4.75
C SER A 40 37.61 6.81 -6.06
N GLU A 41 36.72 7.75 -6.35
CA GLU A 41 37.08 8.79 -7.33
C GLU A 41 36.14 10.00 -7.15
N ALA A 42 36.75 11.17 -7.19
CA ALA A 42 36.18 12.48 -6.96
C ALA A 42 35.08 12.88 -7.97
N ALA A 43 34.25 13.83 -7.54
CA ALA A 43 33.47 14.65 -8.45
C ALA A 43 34.39 15.30 -9.51
N PRO A 44 33.90 15.43 -10.75
CA PRO A 44 33.61 16.80 -11.19
C PRO A 44 32.31 16.92 -12.00
N ALA A 45 31.69 18.08 -11.92
CA ALA A 45 30.86 18.65 -12.98
C ALA A 45 31.68 19.76 -13.67
N PRO A 46 31.31 20.33 -14.84
CA PRO A 46 30.16 20.04 -15.71
C PRO A 46 30.46 20.12 -17.25
N GLN A 47 29.40 19.93 -18.06
CA GLN A 47 29.13 20.46 -19.42
C GLN A 47 29.69 19.76 -20.69
N GLY A 48 28.75 19.33 -21.53
CA GLY A 48 28.95 19.08 -22.97
C GLY A 48 27.58 18.95 -23.66
N ALA A 49 27.34 19.77 -24.69
CA ALA A 49 26.04 19.97 -25.34
C ALA A 49 25.80 19.05 -26.57
N ALA A 50 24.51 18.74 -26.78
CA ALA A 50 23.78 18.44 -28.05
C ALA A 50 23.95 17.06 -28.75
N PRO A 51 22.95 16.57 -29.53
CA PRO A 51 21.73 17.24 -30.03
C PRO A 51 20.40 16.61 -29.59
N ALA A 52 19.33 17.37 -29.78
CA ALA A 52 17.94 16.98 -29.56
C ALA A 52 17.49 15.88 -30.55
N ALA A 53 17.27 14.68 -30.04
CA ALA A 53 16.40 13.70 -30.68
C ALA A 53 14.93 14.01 -30.33
N PRO A 54 13.95 13.79 -31.22
CA PRO A 54 12.56 14.04 -30.91
C PRO A 54 12.17 13.17 -29.71
N GLN A 55 11.72 13.81 -28.64
CA GLN A 55 11.08 13.13 -27.52
C GLN A 55 9.73 12.61 -28.02
N GLY A 56 9.77 11.47 -28.72
CA GLY A 56 8.62 10.60 -28.92
C GLY A 56 8.00 10.34 -27.56
N GLU A 57 6.68 10.45 -27.53
CA GLU A 57 5.87 10.66 -26.35
C GLU A 57 6.31 9.77 -25.19
N ARG A 58 6.76 10.40 -24.09
CA ARG A 58 6.76 9.75 -22.78
C ARG A 58 5.32 9.36 -22.52
N ARG A 59 4.96 8.10 -22.80
CA ARG A 59 3.77 7.49 -22.22
C ARG A 59 3.95 7.69 -20.73
N MET A 60 3.10 8.52 -20.14
CA MET A 60 2.88 8.46 -18.71
C MET A 60 2.36 7.04 -18.52
N ASP A 61 3.22 6.16 -18.01
CA ASP A 61 2.80 4.83 -17.62
C ASP A 61 1.58 5.03 -16.71
N ASP A 62 0.45 4.44 -17.10
CA ASP A 62 -0.78 4.41 -16.31
C ASP A 62 -0.43 3.59 -15.05
N GLU A 63 0.15 4.26 -14.06
CA GLU A 63 0.45 3.67 -12.76
C GLU A 63 -0.89 3.20 -12.20
N PRO A 64 -1.08 1.88 -12.03
CA PRO A 64 -2.37 1.34 -11.64
C PRO A 64 -2.74 1.94 -10.28
N THR A 65 -3.82 2.72 -10.26
CA THR A 65 -4.32 3.29 -9.00
C THR A 65 -4.66 2.12 -8.07
N PRO A 66 -4.12 2.08 -6.84
CA PRO A 66 -4.34 0.97 -5.93
C PRO A 66 -5.84 0.82 -5.63
N LYS A 67 -6.34 -0.39 -5.77
CA LYS A 67 -7.74 -0.75 -5.52
C LYS A 67 -7.86 -1.49 -4.19
N MET A 68 -9.05 -1.51 -3.60
CA MET A 68 -9.34 -2.28 -2.40
C MET A 68 -9.56 -3.74 -2.73
N SER A 69 -8.99 -4.66 -1.97
CA SER A 69 -9.31 -6.08 -2.08
C SER A 69 -10.77 -6.37 -1.74
N LYS A 70 -11.33 -7.48 -2.24
CA LYS A 70 -12.73 -7.87 -2.01
C LYS A 70 -13.10 -7.96 -0.53
N ASP A 71 -12.26 -8.57 0.30
CA ASP A 71 -12.45 -8.63 1.75
C ASP A 71 -12.52 -7.25 2.37
N GLY A 72 -11.60 -6.36 1.97
CA GLY A 72 -11.55 -4.98 2.45
C GLY A 72 -12.77 -4.14 2.04
N ALA A 73 -13.34 -4.44 0.88
CA ALA A 73 -14.57 -3.83 0.38
C ALA A 73 -15.85 -4.48 0.94
N GLN A 74 -15.72 -5.52 1.78
CA GLN A 74 -16.81 -6.40 2.24
C GLN A 74 -17.70 -6.84 1.07
N TYR A 75 -17.06 -7.32 0.01
CA TYR A 75 -17.73 -7.72 -1.22
C TYR A 75 -18.68 -8.90 -0.97
N LEU A 76 -19.89 -8.78 -1.50
CA LEU A 76 -20.90 -9.82 -1.55
C LEU A 76 -21.09 -10.25 -3.01
N GLU A 77 -21.15 -11.56 -3.24
CA GLU A 77 -21.45 -12.12 -4.57
C GLU A 77 -22.92 -11.92 -5.00
N THR A 78 -23.79 -11.56 -4.05
CA THR A 78 -25.21 -11.25 -4.27
C THR A 78 -25.56 -9.84 -3.83
N ALA A 79 -26.72 -9.37 -4.26
CA ALA A 79 -27.18 -8.00 -4.01
C ALA A 79 -27.48 -7.78 -2.52
N GLN A 80 -27.36 -6.52 -2.09
CA GLN A 80 -27.83 -6.08 -0.78
C GLN A 80 -29.17 -5.34 -0.95
N GLY A 81 -30.27 -6.08 -0.83
CA GLY A 81 -31.59 -5.58 -1.19
C GLY A 81 -31.64 -5.24 -2.68
N ASP A 82 -32.03 -4.00 -3.00
CA ASP A 82 -32.05 -3.51 -4.38
C ASP A 82 -30.68 -3.02 -4.89
N GLN A 83 -29.68 -2.95 -4.01
CA GLN A 83 -28.35 -2.44 -4.34
C GLN A 83 -27.48 -3.54 -4.93
N ASN A 84 -26.99 -3.33 -6.14
CA ASN A 84 -26.07 -4.25 -6.81
C ASN A 84 -25.10 -3.52 -7.75
N CYS A 85 -24.05 -4.21 -8.18
CA CYS A 85 -23.01 -3.65 -9.04
C CYS A 85 -23.55 -3.16 -10.39
N SER A 86 -24.59 -3.77 -10.97
CA SER A 86 -25.15 -3.31 -12.25
C SER A 86 -25.80 -1.92 -12.17
N GLY A 87 -26.19 -1.47 -10.98
CA GLY A 87 -26.68 -0.12 -10.70
C GLY A 87 -25.68 0.77 -9.97
N CYS A 88 -24.38 0.49 -10.05
CA CYS A 88 -23.33 1.20 -9.30
C CYS A 88 -22.43 2.07 -10.20
N GLU A 89 -22.14 3.32 -9.83
CA GLU A 89 -21.26 4.23 -10.62
C GLU A 89 -19.81 3.73 -10.78
N ASN A 90 -19.39 2.85 -9.87
CA ASN A 90 -18.03 2.30 -9.84
C ASN A 90 -17.86 1.05 -10.70
N PHE A 91 -18.96 0.42 -11.14
CA PHE A 91 -18.92 -0.80 -11.94
C PHE A 91 -18.64 -0.49 -13.41
N ILE A 92 -17.74 -1.26 -14.01
CA ILE A 92 -17.39 -1.18 -15.43
C ILE A 92 -17.93 -2.45 -16.09
N ALA A 93 -19.08 -2.33 -16.76
CA ALA A 93 -19.84 -3.47 -17.27
C ALA A 93 -19.08 -4.27 -18.34
N ASP A 94 -18.37 -3.59 -19.24
CA ASP A 94 -17.67 -4.21 -20.38
C ASP A 94 -16.59 -5.20 -19.93
N SER A 95 -15.86 -4.85 -18.86
CA SER A 95 -14.77 -5.66 -18.32
C SER A 95 -15.16 -6.48 -17.10
N LYS A 96 -16.39 -6.35 -16.58
CA LYS A 96 -16.81 -6.94 -15.29
C LYS A 96 -15.84 -6.59 -14.16
N THR A 97 -15.37 -5.35 -14.10
CA THR A 97 -14.46 -4.86 -13.05
C THR A 97 -15.05 -3.66 -12.32
N CYS A 98 -14.39 -3.23 -11.24
CA CYS A 98 -14.74 -2.05 -10.49
C CYS A 98 -13.58 -1.05 -10.47
N LYS A 99 -13.89 0.25 -10.40
CA LYS A 99 -12.91 1.32 -10.23
C LYS A 99 -12.15 1.21 -8.90
N VAL A 100 -12.82 0.72 -7.85
CA VAL A 100 -12.30 0.72 -6.48
C VAL A 100 -12.11 -0.67 -5.86
N VAL A 101 -12.63 -1.74 -6.48
CA VAL A 101 -12.46 -3.13 -5.99
C VAL A 101 -11.59 -3.93 -6.95
N GLU A 102 -10.65 -4.68 -6.40
CA GLU A 102 -9.77 -5.59 -7.12
C GLU A 102 -10.53 -6.82 -7.66
N GLY A 103 -10.04 -7.33 -8.80
CA GLY A 103 -10.53 -8.56 -9.41
C GLY A 103 -11.84 -8.40 -10.18
N GLU A 104 -12.40 -9.55 -10.59
CA GLU A 104 -13.67 -9.63 -11.30
C GLU A 104 -14.85 -9.37 -10.35
N VAL A 105 -15.83 -8.61 -10.85
CA VAL A 105 -17.02 -8.18 -10.12
C VAL A 105 -18.26 -8.71 -10.81
N ASN A 106 -19.07 -9.44 -10.04
CA ASN A 106 -20.39 -9.91 -10.46
C ASN A 106 -21.36 -8.71 -10.54
N PRO A 107 -22.09 -8.50 -11.65
CA PRO A 107 -23.10 -7.44 -11.77
C PRO A 107 -24.22 -7.55 -10.73
N LYS A 108 -24.46 -8.75 -10.16
CA LYS A 108 -25.42 -8.98 -9.08
C LYS A 108 -24.81 -8.87 -7.69
N GLY A 109 -23.51 -8.62 -7.56
CA GLY A 109 -22.83 -8.46 -6.27
C GLY A 109 -23.02 -7.08 -5.66
N TRP A 110 -22.39 -6.84 -4.51
CA TRP A 110 -22.43 -5.57 -3.78
C TRP A 110 -21.14 -5.37 -2.97
N CYS A 111 -20.77 -4.13 -2.64
CA CYS A 111 -19.68 -3.83 -1.71
C CYS A 111 -19.96 -2.53 -0.97
N ILE A 112 -19.21 -2.22 0.10
CA ILE A 112 -19.43 -1.01 0.92
C ILE A 112 -19.28 0.31 0.17
N PHE A 113 -18.59 0.31 -0.98
CA PHE A 113 -18.40 1.49 -1.83
C PHE A 113 -19.51 1.64 -2.89
N TRP A 114 -20.63 0.93 -2.73
CA TRP A 114 -21.78 1.07 -3.61
C TRP A 114 -22.31 2.51 -3.60
N THR A 115 -22.57 3.04 -4.79
CA THR A 115 -23.18 4.36 -5.03
C THR A 115 -24.07 4.22 -6.26
N ALA A 116 -25.31 4.69 -6.18
CA ALA A 116 -26.28 4.54 -7.25
C ALA A 116 -25.83 5.30 -8.51
N ALA A 117 -25.89 4.63 -9.67
CA ALA A 117 -25.65 5.23 -10.98
C ALA A 117 -26.82 6.06 -11.52
#